data_AF-A0A3D0SWB1-F1
#
_entry.id   AF-A0A3D0SWB1-F1
#
_cell.length_a   1.000
_cell.length_b   1.000
_cell.length_c   1.000
_cell.angle_alpha   90.00
_cell.angle_beta   90.00
_cell.angle_gamma   90.00
#
_symmetry.space_group_name_H-M   'P 1'
#
loop_
_entity.id
_entity.type
_entity.pdbx_description
1 polymer ?
#
loop_
_entity_poly.entity_id
_entity_poly.type
_entity_poly.pdbx_seq_one_letter_code
_entity_poly.pdbx_strand_id
1 'polypeptide(L)'
;MSLAQFNLEITKIRDDRRHGASELARRCLAILAEAARTVPAQDAVVLREQLKTLAWELAKTRPSMAPLKNLLHRWREELALDVTLDVATARVSAAQQAEALIAAPRQAVAGCAAHAAQFLGPGRTIMTHSLSSTVLQVCRLLRDQGLHVIATESRPLAEGRLLAEKLSNWGIPVVYITDAQMGLFAADADAVLVGADSVRADGAVVNKVGTYPLALAAHDQGIPFYVCCESFKWRQTGEPLPELEEMAADEIGAPERPGMTVRNVYFDITPARLISAWISELGVRR
;
A
#
# COMPACT_ATOMS: atom_id res chain seq x y z
N MET A 1 24.42 -5.65 10.37
CA MET A 1 23.97 -4.26 10.50
C MET A 1 24.24 -3.76 11.90
N SER A 2 24.98 -2.66 12.03
CA SER A 2 25.03 -1.90 13.28
C SER A 2 23.68 -1.20 13.54
N LEU A 3 23.44 -0.77 14.78
CA LEU A 3 22.24 0.02 15.13
C LEU A 3 22.12 1.28 14.27
N ALA A 4 23.25 1.91 13.91
CA ALA A 4 23.29 3.07 13.03
C ALA A 4 22.82 2.75 11.60
N GLN A 5 23.21 1.60 11.06
CA GLN A 5 22.73 1.15 9.75
C GLN A 5 21.23 0.85 9.77
N PHE A 6 20.72 0.31 10.88
CA PHE A 6 19.28 0.06 11.03
C PHE A 6 18.46 1.35 11.10
N ASN A 7 18.93 2.34 11.87
CA ASN A 7 18.28 3.65 11.93
C ASN A 7 18.22 4.32 10.55
N LEU A 8 19.26 4.16 9.73
CA LEU A 8 19.25 4.64 8.35
C LEU A 8 18.17 3.94 7.50
N GLU A 9 18.01 2.62 7.63
CA GLU A 9 16.94 1.90 6.92
C GLU A 9 15.54 2.30 7.39
N ILE A 10 15.33 2.53 8.70
CA ILE A 10 14.08 3.09 9.22
C ILE A 10 13.78 4.44 8.56
N THR A 11 14.76 5.34 8.51
CA THR A 11 14.60 6.65 7.88
C THR A 11 14.25 6.50 6.40
N LYS A 12 14.90 5.58 5.67
CA LYS A 12 14.56 5.29 4.27
C LYS A 12 13.12 4.79 4.09
N ILE A 13 12.58 3.99 5.01
CA ILE A 13 11.18 3.55 4.95
C ILE A 13 10.24 4.72 5.25
N ARG A 14 10.53 5.50 6.29
CA ARG A 14 9.75 6.69 6.66
C ARG A 14 9.71 7.72 5.53
N ASP A 15 10.82 7.89 4.83
CA ASP A 15 10.99 8.86 3.76
C ASP A 15 10.69 8.30 2.37
N ASP A 16 10.26 7.04 2.26
CA ASP A 16 9.90 6.48 0.97
C ASP A 16 8.61 7.10 0.44
N ARG A 17 8.69 7.54 -0.81
CA ARG A 17 7.64 8.24 -1.54
C ARG A 17 7.29 7.56 -2.87
N ARG A 18 7.96 6.45 -3.18
CA ARG A 18 7.95 5.84 -4.52
C ARG A 18 7.27 4.48 -4.54
N HIS A 19 7.07 3.87 -3.37
CA HIS A 19 6.53 2.54 -3.24
C HIS A 19 5.24 2.52 -2.42
N GLY A 20 4.30 1.65 -2.80
CA GLY A 20 3.05 1.45 -2.09
C GLY A 20 3.19 0.58 -0.83
N ALA A 21 2.15 0.56 0.00
CA ALA A 21 2.15 -0.10 1.31
C ALA A 21 2.63 -1.56 1.31
N SER A 22 2.19 -2.39 0.36
CA SER A 22 2.58 -3.81 0.29
C SER A 22 4.07 -3.98 0.01
N GLU A 23 4.68 -3.07 -0.75
CA GLU A 23 6.10 -3.12 -1.08
C GLU A 23 6.97 -2.64 0.08
N LEU A 24 6.56 -1.56 0.75
CA LEU A 24 7.23 -1.09 1.95
C LEU A 24 7.17 -2.12 3.08
N ALA A 25 6.05 -2.83 3.25
CA ALA A 25 5.97 -3.90 4.23
C ALA A 25 6.96 -5.06 3.94
N ARG A 26 7.12 -5.46 2.68
CA ARG A 26 8.12 -6.47 2.28
C ARG A 26 9.55 -5.99 2.54
N ARG A 27 9.84 -4.71 2.30
CA ARG A 27 11.15 -4.13 2.62
C ARG A 27 11.41 -4.12 4.12
N CYS A 28 10.41 -3.80 4.95
CA CYS A 28 10.53 -3.88 6.40
C CYS A 28 10.85 -5.32 6.87
N LEU A 29 10.18 -6.32 6.30
CA LEU A 29 10.47 -7.73 6.59
C LEU A 29 11.89 -8.13 6.14
N ALA A 30 12.36 -7.64 4.99
CA ALA A 30 13.73 -7.87 4.52
C ALA A 30 14.77 -7.23 5.45
N ILE A 31 14.50 -6.01 5.96
CA ILE A 31 15.32 -5.35 6.97
C ILE A 31 15.36 -6.19 8.26
N LEU A 32 14.23 -6.75 8.70
CA LEU A 32 14.18 -7.64 9.87
C LEU A 32 14.93 -8.95 9.67
N ALA A 33 14.84 -9.57 8.49
CA ALA A 33 15.60 -10.78 8.17
C ALA A 33 17.11 -10.51 8.24
N GLU A 34 17.56 -9.36 7.75
CA GLU A 34 18.96 -8.95 7.86
C GLU A 34 19.36 -8.59 9.29
N ALA A 35 18.49 -7.91 10.04
CA ALA A 35 18.71 -7.61 11.44
C ALA A 35 18.84 -8.91 12.27
N ALA A 36 18.02 -9.92 12.01
CA ALA A 36 18.11 -11.22 12.66
C ALA A 36 19.49 -11.84 12.47
N ARG A 37 20.07 -11.75 11.27
CA ARG A 37 21.41 -12.30 11.00
C ARG A 37 22.54 -11.55 11.69
N THR A 38 22.37 -10.26 11.94
CA THR A 38 23.53 -9.39 12.14
C THR A 38 23.50 -8.47 13.35
N VAL A 39 22.34 -8.30 14.01
CA VAL A 39 22.25 -7.46 15.21
C VAL A 39 23.11 -8.05 16.33
N PRO A 40 23.91 -7.25 17.07
CA PRO A 40 24.70 -7.77 18.18
C PRO A 40 23.81 -8.33 19.29
N ALA A 41 23.92 -9.64 19.54
CA ALA A 41 23.18 -10.34 20.59
C ALA A 41 24.06 -11.44 21.19
N GLN A 42 24.09 -11.51 22.53
CA GLN A 42 24.90 -12.46 23.28
C GLN A 42 24.25 -13.85 23.34
N ASP A 43 22.92 -13.89 23.37
CA ASP A 43 22.12 -15.11 23.42
C ASP A 43 20.80 -14.93 22.62
N ALA A 44 20.03 -16.01 22.55
CA ALA A 44 18.76 -16.03 21.84
C ALA A 44 17.66 -15.18 22.51
N VAL A 45 17.74 -14.94 23.83
CA VAL A 45 16.78 -14.08 24.55
C VAL A 45 16.98 -12.63 24.14
N VAL A 46 18.22 -12.13 24.21
CA VAL A 46 18.59 -10.78 23.80
C VAL A 46 18.26 -10.55 22.33
N LEU A 47 18.57 -11.53 21.47
CA LEU A 47 18.23 -11.46 20.05
C LEU A 47 16.72 -11.27 19.84
N ARG A 48 15.90 -12.06 20.53
CA ARG A 48 14.43 -12.01 20.40
C ARG A 48 13.88 -10.64 20.81
N GLU A 49 14.30 -10.12 21.96
CA GLU A 49 13.78 -8.84 22.46
C GLU A 49 14.23 -7.65 21.58
N GLN A 50 15.47 -7.68 21.07
CA GLN A 50 15.91 -6.69 20.09
C GLN A 50 15.06 -6.75 18.83
N LEU A 51 14.89 -7.93 18.22
CA LEU A 51 14.08 -8.11 17.03
C LEU A 51 12.62 -7.64 17.20
N LYS A 52 12.00 -7.93 18.36
CA LYS A 52 10.66 -7.45 18.68
C LYS A 52 10.58 -5.93 18.76
N THR A 53 11.61 -5.29 19.33
CA THR A 53 11.72 -3.82 19.39
C THR A 53 11.85 -3.22 17.99
N LEU A 54 12.75 -3.78 17.16
CA LEU A 54 12.96 -3.34 15.78
C LEU A 54 11.69 -3.46 14.93
N ALA A 55 10.95 -4.57 15.07
CA ALA A 55 9.68 -4.76 14.36
C ALA A 55 8.62 -3.73 14.77
N TRP A 56 8.58 -3.38 16.06
CA TRP A 56 7.67 -2.35 16.58
C TRP A 56 8.01 -0.95 16.06
N GLU A 57 9.30 -0.60 15.98
CA GLU A 57 9.73 0.69 15.42
C GLU A 57 9.39 0.81 13.94
N LEU A 58 9.68 -0.23 13.15
CA LEU A 58 9.32 -0.28 11.73
C LEU A 58 7.80 -0.16 11.51
N ALA A 59 6.99 -0.81 12.36
CA ALA A 59 5.53 -0.77 12.28
C ALA A 59 4.93 0.63 12.46
N LYS A 60 5.66 1.55 13.10
CA LYS A 60 5.22 2.93 13.36
C LYS A 60 5.68 3.93 12.31
N THR A 61 6.47 3.51 11.31
CA THR A 61 7.09 4.45 10.35
C THR A 61 6.11 5.08 9.38
N ARG A 62 5.01 4.39 9.03
CA ARG A 62 3.97 4.86 8.10
C ARG A 62 2.58 4.47 8.63
N PRO A 63 2.02 5.23 9.60
CA PRO A 63 0.82 4.83 10.34
C PRO A 63 -0.45 4.70 9.48
N SER A 64 -0.53 5.36 8.32
CA SER A 64 -1.67 5.19 7.39
C SER A 64 -1.61 3.88 6.59
N MET A 65 -0.45 3.20 6.57
CA MET A 65 -0.23 1.97 5.80
C MET A 65 -0.38 0.72 6.67
N ALA A 66 -1.57 0.12 6.68
CA ALA A 66 -1.88 -1.05 7.51
C ALA A 66 -0.94 -2.26 7.28
N PRO A 67 -0.46 -2.58 6.06
CA PRO A 67 0.47 -3.71 5.85
C PRO A 67 1.73 -3.67 6.71
N LEU A 68 2.31 -2.50 6.96
CA LEU A 68 3.50 -2.39 7.80
C LEU A 68 3.14 -2.79 9.22
N LYS A 69 2.07 -2.23 9.79
CA LYS A 69 1.58 -2.62 11.11
C LYS A 69 1.23 -4.11 11.18
N ASN A 70 0.36 -4.58 10.28
CA ASN A 70 -0.23 -5.91 10.35
C ASN A 70 0.81 -7.02 10.15
N LEU A 71 1.69 -6.90 9.14
CA LEU A 71 2.68 -7.94 8.85
C LEU A 71 3.82 -7.94 9.88
N LEU A 72 4.27 -6.77 10.34
CA LEU A 72 5.32 -6.69 11.36
C LEU A 72 4.79 -7.10 12.74
N HIS A 73 3.54 -6.78 13.07
CA HIS A 73 2.90 -7.29 14.28
C HIS A 73 2.74 -8.81 14.21
N ARG A 74 2.25 -9.35 13.09
CA ARG A 74 2.17 -10.80 12.87
C ARG A 74 3.53 -11.46 13.10
N TRP A 75 4.58 -10.97 12.43
CA TRP A 75 5.93 -11.49 12.60
C TRP A 75 6.40 -11.42 14.05
N ARG A 76 6.13 -10.30 14.74
CA ARG A 76 6.53 -10.09 16.14
C ARG A 76 5.87 -11.07 17.11
N GLU A 77 4.57 -11.34 16.93
CA GLU A 77 3.82 -12.26 17.78
C GLU A 77 4.13 -13.72 17.45
N GLU A 78 4.34 -14.04 16.17
CA GLU A 78 4.69 -15.38 15.70
C GLU A 78 6.18 -15.71 15.85
N LEU A 79 7.04 -14.75 16.24
CA LEU A 79 8.47 -14.95 16.43
C LEU A 79 8.73 -15.95 17.57
N ALA A 80 8.76 -17.21 17.18
CA ALA A 80 9.03 -18.35 18.04
C ALA A 80 10.52 -18.68 17.90
N LEU A 81 11.30 -18.16 18.85
CA LEU A 81 12.70 -18.57 19.02
C LEU A 81 12.78 -19.51 20.22
N ASP A 82 13.29 -20.71 19.98
CA ASP A 82 13.74 -21.56 21.07
C ASP A 82 14.98 -20.91 21.69
N VAL A 83 14.76 -20.27 22.84
CA VAL A 83 15.79 -19.50 23.54
C VAL A 83 16.82 -20.39 24.24
N THR A 84 16.62 -21.71 24.24
CA THR A 84 17.57 -22.69 24.76
C THR A 84 18.63 -23.08 23.73
N LEU A 85 18.39 -22.79 22.44
CA LEU A 85 19.34 -23.04 21.37
C LEU A 85 20.45 -21.99 21.34
N ASP A 86 21.55 -22.36 20.67
CA ASP A 86 22.62 -21.42 20.39
C ASP A 86 22.12 -20.23 19.55
N VAL A 87 22.76 -19.07 19.75
CA VAL A 87 22.35 -17.84 19.08
C VAL A 87 22.45 -17.94 17.55
N ALA A 88 23.36 -18.74 17.00
CA ALA A 88 23.50 -18.87 15.54
C ALA A 88 22.28 -19.58 14.93
N THR A 89 21.79 -20.63 15.57
CA THR A 89 20.56 -21.34 15.19
C THR A 89 19.33 -20.43 15.32
N ALA A 90 19.24 -19.68 16.42
CA ALA A 90 18.15 -18.71 16.62
C ALA A 90 18.11 -17.62 15.54
N ARG A 91 19.28 -17.13 15.09
CA ARG A 91 19.38 -16.14 13.99
C ARG A 91 18.84 -16.68 12.67
N VAL A 92 19.21 -17.92 12.32
CA VAL A 92 18.73 -18.56 11.09
C VAL A 92 17.22 -18.71 11.13
N SER A 93 16.66 -19.19 12.25
CA SER A 93 15.21 -19.34 12.42
C SER A 93 14.46 -18.01 12.31
N ALA A 94 14.92 -16.96 13.01
CA ALA A 94 14.31 -15.63 12.93
C ALA A 94 14.30 -15.07 11.50
N ALA A 95 15.42 -15.20 10.77
CA ALA A 95 15.52 -14.72 9.40
C ALA A 95 14.57 -15.49 8.46
N GLN A 96 14.50 -16.81 8.60
CA GLN A 96 13.59 -17.65 7.81
C GLN A 96 12.12 -17.31 8.06
N GLN A 97 11.74 -17.05 9.32
CA GLN A 97 10.37 -16.63 9.66
C GLN A 97 10.01 -15.28 9.00
N ALA A 98 10.95 -14.31 8.96
CA ALA A 98 10.72 -13.04 8.27
C ALA A 98 10.58 -13.24 6.75
N GLU A 99 11.44 -14.07 6.15
CA GLU A 99 11.45 -14.36 4.72
C GLU A 99 10.19 -15.11 4.26
N ALA A 100 9.68 -16.03 5.08
CA ALA A 100 8.42 -16.73 4.81
C ALA A 100 7.25 -15.74 4.68
N LEU A 101 7.24 -14.69 5.49
CA LEU A 101 6.24 -13.62 5.42
C LEU A 101 6.43 -12.64 4.25
N ILE A 102 7.56 -12.68 3.54
CA ILE A 102 7.75 -11.88 2.31
C ILE A 102 7.03 -12.54 1.12
N ALA A 103 6.99 -13.87 1.07
CA ALA A 103 6.42 -14.63 -0.04
C ALA A 103 4.89 -14.54 -0.09
N ALA A 104 4.22 -14.68 1.06
CA ALA A 104 2.76 -14.68 1.13
C ALA A 104 2.11 -13.39 0.57
N PRO A 105 2.60 -12.16 0.86
CA PRO A 105 2.11 -10.95 0.23
C PRO A 105 2.21 -10.94 -1.30
N ARG A 106 3.25 -11.57 -1.90
CA ARG A 106 3.37 -11.63 -3.37
C ARG A 106 2.28 -12.49 -3.98
N GLN A 107 1.98 -13.63 -3.37
CA GLN A 107 0.92 -14.53 -3.82
C GLN A 107 -0.46 -13.87 -3.65
N ALA A 108 -0.67 -13.15 -2.55
CA ALA A 108 -1.90 -12.39 -2.33
C ALA A 108 -2.10 -11.28 -3.38
N VAL A 109 -1.06 -10.52 -3.74
CA VAL A 109 -1.15 -9.52 -4.83
C VAL A 109 -1.58 -10.19 -6.13
N ALA A 110 -0.95 -11.33 -6.49
CA ALA A 110 -1.26 -12.05 -7.72
C ALA A 110 -2.69 -12.60 -7.73
N GLY A 111 -3.15 -13.21 -6.64
CA GLY A 111 -4.51 -13.72 -6.50
C GLY A 111 -5.57 -12.60 -6.55
N CYS A 112 -5.31 -11.50 -5.84
CA CYS A 112 -6.14 -10.30 -5.88
C CYS A 112 -6.25 -9.73 -7.30
N ALA A 113 -5.13 -9.63 -8.01
CA ALA A 113 -5.11 -9.14 -9.38
C ALA A 113 -5.87 -10.07 -10.35
N ALA A 114 -5.73 -11.39 -10.18
CA ALA A 114 -6.46 -12.37 -10.98
C ALA A 114 -7.99 -12.26 -10.79
N HIS A 115 -8.46 -12.17 -9.55
CA HIS A 115 -9.89 -11.99 -9.27
C HIS A 115 -10.41 -10.66 -9.83
N ALA A 116 -9.66 -9.57 -9.70
CA ALA A 116 -10.05 -8.27 -10.25
C ALA A 116 -10.09 -8.26 -11.78
N ALA A 117 -9.11 -8.88 -12.45
CA ALA A 117 -9.11 -9.01 -13.90
C ALA A 117 -10.32 -9.83 -14.39
N GLN A 118 -10.61 -10.95 -13.73
CA GLN A 118 -11.79 -11.76 -14.03
C GLN A 118 -13.10 -10.99 -13.80
N PHE A 119 -13.18 -10.21 -12.72
CA PHE A 119 -14.37 -9.47 -12.35
C PHE A 119 -14.68 -8.30 -13.30
N LEU A 120 -13.64 -7.60 -13.79
CA LEU A 120 -13.78 -6.51 -14.78
C LEU A 120 -14.16 -7.04 -16.17
N GLY A 121 -13.50 -8.12 -16.60
CA GLY A 121 -13.64 -8.67 -17.94
C GLY A 121 -12.89 -7.87 -19.01
N PRO A 122 -12.95 -8.33 -20.28
CA PRO A 122 -12.29 -7.70 -21.41
C PRO A 122 -13.01 -6.42 -21.87
N GLY A 123 -12.30 -5.58 -22.65
CA GLY A 123 -12.84 -4.44 -23.37
C GLY A 123 -13.24 -3.26 -22.49
N ARG A 124 -12.69 -3.16 -21.28
CA ARG A 124 -13.06 -2.14 -20.29
C ARG A 124 -12.19 -0.89 -20.39
N THR A 125 -12.80 0.24 -20.11
CA THR A 125 -12.12 1.48 -19.72
C THR A 125 -12.20 1.61 -18.21
N ILE A 126 -11.06 1.63 -17.52
CA ILE A 126 -11.02 1.86 -16.08
C ILE A 126 -10.42 3.22 -15.77
N MET A 127 -10.90 3.86 -14.70
CA MET A 127 -10.25 5.03 -14.12
C MET A 127 -9.53 4.65 -12.82
N THR A 128 -8.33 5.17 -12.62
CA THR A 128 -7.50 4.87 -11.45
C THR A 128 -6.79 6.10 -10.90
N HIS A 129 -6.41 6.01 -9.62
CA HIS A 129 -5.75 7.08 -8.89
C HIS A 129 -4.56 6.52 -8.10
N SER A 130 -3.45 7.27 -8.11
CA SER A 130 -2.14 6.91 -7.57
C SER A 130 -1.45 5.74 -8.28
N LEU A 131 -0.42 5.18 -7.63
CA LEU A 131 0.33 4.01 -8.07
C LEU A 131 0.06 2.85 -7.12
N SER A 132 -0.67 1.85 -7.61
CA SER A 132 -0.89 0.57 -6.89
C SER A 132 -0.22 -0.58 -7.64
N SER A 133 0.63 -1.34 -6.95
CA SER A 133 1.24 -2.55 -7.51
C SER A 133 0.21 -3.60 -7.91
N THR A 134 -0.89 -3.70 -7.15
CA THR A 134 -1.99 -4.63 -7.42
C THR A 134 -2.77 -4.20 -8.65
N VAL A 135 -3.09 -2.91 -8.79
CA VAL A 135 -3.74 -2.36 -9.99
C VAL A 135 -2.86 -2.53 -11.22
N LEU A 136 -1.55 -2.29 -11.13
CA LEU A 136 -0.61 -2.56 -12.22
C LEU A 136 -0.66 -4.03 -12.67
N GLN A 137 -0.76 -4.99 -11.73
CA GLN A 137 -0.89 -6.39 -12.09
C GLN A 137 -2.23 -6.70 -12.77
N VAL A 138 -3.34 -6.09 -12.33
CA VAL A 138 -4.64 -6.19 -13.03
C VAL A 138 -4.50 -5.70 -14.47
N CYS A 139 -3.92 -4.50 -14.66
CA CYS A 139 -3.72 -3.95 -16.00
C CYS A 139 -2.82 -4.84 -16.87
N ARG A 140 -1.80 -5.47 -16.27
CA ARG A 140 -0.91 -6.40 -16.98
C ARG A 140 -1.67 -7.64 -17.47
N LEU A 141 -2.59 -8.18 -16.67
CA LEU A 141 -3.41 -9.34 -17.03
C LEU A 141 -4.45 -9.03 -18.12
N LEU A 142 -4.96 -7.79 -18.14
CA LEU A 142 -5.95 -7.33 -19.12
C LEU A 142 -5.34 -6.63 -20.34
N ARG A 143 -4.01 -6.53 -20.41
CA ARG A 143 -3.27 -5.80 -21.46
C ARG A 143 -3.76 -6.09 -22.87
N ASP A 144 -3.82 -7.38 -23.21
CA ASP A 144 -4.14 -7.85 -24.55
C ASP A 144 -5.66 -8.13 -24.71
N GLN A 145 -6.46 -7.60 -23.79
CA GLN A 145 -7.91 -7.80 -23.71
C GLN A 145 -8.70 -6.51 -23.97
N GLY A 146 -8.11 -5.50 -24.58
CA GLY A 146 -8.79 -4.24 -24.93
C GLY A 146 -8.97 -3.26 -23.76
N LEU A 147 -8.10 -3.34 -22.74
CA LEU A 147 -8.11 -2.42 -21.61
C LEU A 147 -7.69 -1.00 -22.04
N HIS A 148 -8.45 0.00 -21.61
CA HIS A 148 -8.07 1.42 -21.65
C HIS A 148 -8.02 1.96 -20.21
N VAL A 149 -7.12 2.91 -19.94
CA VAL A 149 -6.96 3.45 -18.58
C VAL A 149 -7.03 4.98 -18.59
N ILE A 150 -7.84 5.55 -17.72
CA ILE A 150 -7.81 6.96 -17.36
C ILE A 150 -7.04 7.06 -16.03
N ALA A 151 -5.87 7.70 -16.06
CA ALA A 151 -5.00 7.83 -14.90
C ALA A 151 -4.88 9.30 -14.49
N THR A 152 -5.17 9.59 -13.22
CA THR A 152 -4.97 10.92 -12.64
C THR A 152 -3.53 11.10 -12.17
N GLU A 153 -2.99 12.30 -12.23
CA GLU A 153 -1.61 12.59 -11.83
C GLU A 153 -1.30 12.20 -10.38
N SER A 154 -2.22 12.43 -9.44
CA SER A 154 -2.09 12.14 -8.00
C SER A 154 -1.09 13.04 -7.28
N ARG A 155 -1.43 14.31 -7.13
CA ARG A 155 -0.62 15.28 -6.38
C ARG A 155 -0.47 14.89 -4.90
N PRO A 156 0.59 15.37 -4.21
CA PRO A 156 1.65 16.26 -4.72
C PRO A 156 2.72 15.59 -5.56
N LEU A 157 3.02 14.30 -5.37
CA LEU A 157 4.19 13.66 -5.98
C LEU A 157 3.97 13.15 -7.41
N ALA A 158 2.73 13.24 -7.89
CA ALA A 158 2.33 12.77 -9.19
C ALA A 158 2.61 11.26 -9.39
N GLU A 159 2.31 10.42 -8.40
CA GLU A 159 2.57 8.97 -8.49
C GLU A 159 1.86 8.30 -9.68
N GLY A 160 0.71 8.83 -10.09
CA GLY A 160 -0.02 8.38 -11.27
C GLY A 160 0.78 8.52 -12.57
N ARG A 161 1.76 9.42 -12.63
CA ARG A 161 2.68 9.56 -13.77
C ARG A 161 3.47 8.27 -14.02
N LEU A 162 4.02 7.68 -12.95
CA LEU A 162 4.78 6.43 -13.06
C LEU A 162 3.90 5.25 -13.44
N LEU A 163 2.64 5.23 -12.99
CA LEU A 163 1.65 4.25 -13.44
C LEU A 163 1.39 4.41 -14.93
N ALA A 164 1.07 5.62 -15.39
CA ALA A 164 0.79 5.91 -16.80
C ALA A 164 1.98 5.56 -17.70
N GLU A 165 3.21 5.91 -17.31
CA GLU A 165 4.44 5.52 -18.03
C GLU A 165 4.58 4.00 -18.16
N LYS A 166 4.37 3.24 -17.08
CA LYS A 166 4.46 1.77 -17.10
C LYS A 166 3.41 1.16 -18.02
N LEU A 167 2.16 1.63 -17.94
CA LEU A 167 1.07 1.15 -18.79
C LEU A 167 1.30 1.48 -20.27
N SER A 168 1.76 2.70 -20.57
CA SER A 168 2.14 3.11 -21.92
C SER A 168 3.29 2.25 -22.47
N ASN A 169 4.30 1.94 -21.65
CA ASN A 169 5.40 1.03 -22.03
C ASN A 169 4.92 -0.41 -22.27
N TRP A 170 3.77 -0.80 -21.71
CA TRP A 170 3.11 -2.06 -22.03
C TRP A 170 2.19 -1.94 -23.25
N GLY A 171 2.04 -0.77 -23.87
CA GLY A 171 1.14 -0.58 -25.02
C GLY A 171 -0.34 -0.57 -24.63
N ILE A 172 -0.66 -0.35 -23.36
CA ILE A 172 -2.03 -0.11 -22.91
C ILE A 172 -2.34 1.37 -23.16
N PRO A 173 -3.43 1.72 -23.86
CA PRO A 173 -3.83 3.12 -24.04
C PRO A 173 -4.12 3.80 -22.70
N VAL A 174 -3.50 4.96 -22.47
CA VAL A 174 -3.69 5.75 -21.25
C VAL A 174 -4.10 7.19 -21.60
N VAL A 175 -5.19 7.64 -20.99
CA VAL A 175 -5.54 9.06 -20.89
C VAL A 175 -5.01 9.55 -19.55
N TYR A 176 -4.09 10.53 -19.57
CA TYR A 176 -3.48 11.09 -18.36
C TYR A 176 -4.08 12.47 -18.06
N ILE A 177 -4.61 12.65 -16.85
CA ILE A 177 -5.34 13.86 -16.45
C ILE A 177 -4.86 14.40 -15.12
N THR A 178 -5.17 15.66 -14.82
CA THR A 178 -4.99 16.24 -13.47
C THR A 178 -6.07 15.73 -12.51
N ASP A 179 -5.84 15.83 -11.20
CA ASP A 179 -6.81 15.39 -10.19
C ASP A 179 -8.12 16.21 -10.25
N ALA A 180 -8.05 17.50 -10.64
CA ALA A 180 -9.22 18.36 -10.77
C ALA A 180 -10.17 17.95 -11.91
N GLN A 181 -9.67 17.17 -12.88
CA GLN A 181 -10.45 16.71 -14.02
C GLN A 181 -11.22 15.42 -13.71
N MET A 182 -11.11 14.85 -12.51
CA MET A 182 -11.76 13.57 -12.17
C MET A 182 -13.26 13.56 -12.48
N GLY A 183 -13.98 14.63 -12.11
CA GLY A 183 -15.42 14.75 -12.37
C GLY A 183 -15.78 14.87 -13.86
N LEU A 184 -14.87 15.39 -14.70
CA LEU A 184 -15.09 15.53 -16.14
C LEU A 184 -14.96 14.20 -16.88
N PHE A 185 -14.04 13.34 -16.43
CA PHE A 185 -13.71 12.08 -17.11
C PHE A 185 -14.29 10.83 -16.44
N ALA A 186 -14.91 10.95 -15.26
CA ALA A 186 -15.47 9.80 -14.55
C ALA A 186 -16.49 9.03 -15.41
N ALA A 187 -17.35 9.74 -16.14
CA ALA A 187 -18.36 9.14 -17.01
C ALA A 187 -17.80 8.43 -18.26
N ASP A 188 -16.51 8.65 -18.59
CA ASP A 188 -15.83 7.98 -19.70
C ASP A 188 -15.29 6.59 -19.30
N ALA A 189 -15.37 6.24 -18.01
CA ALA A 189 -14.93 4.94 -17.50
C ALA A 189 -16.12 3.99 -17.28
N ASP A 190 -15.90 2.69 -17.54
CA ASP A 190 -16.84 1.63 -17.16
C ASP A 190 -16.83 1.35 -15.66
N ALA A 191 -15.69 1.61 -15.01
CA ALA A 191 -15.49 1.41 -13.58
C ALA A 191 -14.30 2.22 -13.07
N VAL A 192 -14.33 2.58 -11.79
CA VAL A 192 -13.13 3.00 -11.06
C VAL A 192 -12.48 1.78 -10.41
N LEU A 193 -11.15 1.68 -10.50
CA LEU A 193 -10.35 0.67 -9.82
C LEU A 193 -9.17 1.33 -9.10
N VAL A 194 -9.16 1.29 -7.77
CA VAL A 194 -8.08 1.82 -6.95
C VAL A 194 -7.45 0.76 -6.06
N GLY A 195 -6.23 1.03 -5.59
CA GLY A 195 -5.64 0.29 -4.48
C GLY A 195 -6.20 0.73 -3.12
N ALA A 196 -5.56 0.25 -2.06
CA ALA A 196 -5.75 0.76 -0.71
C ALA A 196 -4.43 0.67 0.07
N ASP A 197 -4.23 1.59 1.00
CA ASP A 197 -3.19 1.55 2.03
C ASP A 197 -3.73 0.87 3.30
N SER A 198 -5.02 1.05 3.61
CA SER A 198 -5.74 0.25 4.60
C SER A 198 -7.25 0.21 4.34
N VAL A 199 -7.90 -0.84 4.84
CA VAL A 199 -9.37 -0.97 4.84
C VAL A 199 -9.84 -1.10 6.27
N ARG A 200 -10.76 -0.23 6.70
CA ARG A 200 -11.37 -0.27 8.03
C ARG A 200 -12.36 -1.43 8.15
N ALA A 201 -12.66 -1.82 9.38
CA ALA A 201 -13.62 -2.88 9.67
C ALA A 201 -15.04 -2.58 9.14
N ASP A 202 -15.40 -1.30 9.01
CA ASP A 202 -16.65 -0.83 8.42
C ASP A 202 -16.61 -0.74 6.88
N GLY A 203 -15.52 -1.17 6.24
CA GLY A 203 -15.31 -1.15 4.79
C GLY A 203 -14.77 0.18 4.24
N ALA A 204 -14.67 1.24 5.05
CA ALA A 204 -14.10 2.50 4.57
C ALA A 204 -12.61 2.33 4.25
N VAL A 205 -12.14 2.97 3.19
CA VAL A 205 -10.80 2.80 2.64
C VAL A 205 -9.95 4.02 2.92
N VAL A 206 -8.72 3.79 3.37
CA VAL A 206 -7.65 4.78 3.37
C VAL A 206 -6.79 4.53 2.15
N ASN A 207 -6.65 5.54 1.31
CA ASN A 207 -5.83 5.51 0.11
C ASN A 207 -5.34 6.93 -0.19
N LYS A 208 -4.49 7.09 -1.21
CA LYS A 208 -3.97 8.38 -1.66
C LYS A 208 -5.07 9.47 -1.70
N VAL A 209 -4.75 10.65 -1.16
CA VAL A 209 -5.63 11.83 -1.19
C VAL A 209 -6.08 12.13 -2.62
N GLY A 210 -7.40 12.27 -2.82
CA GLY A 210 -8.01 12.34 -4.15
C GLY A 210 -8.88 11.11 -4.46
N THR A 211 -8.70 10.01 -3.72
CA THR A 211 -9.55 8.82 -3.83
C THR A 211 -11.00 9.14 -3.45
N TYR A 212 -11.24 9.91 -2.39
CA TYR A 212 -12.59 10.27 -1.97
C TYR A 212 -13.32 11.17 -2.99
N PRO A 213 -12.71 12.26 -3.51
CA PRO A 213 -13.26 13.02 -4.63
C PRO A 213 -13.56 12.16 -5.87
N LEU A 214 -12.67 11.23 -6.23
CA LEU A 214 -12.92 10.30 -7.34
C LEU A 214 -14.13 9.40 -7.06
N ALA A 215 -14.28 8.89 -5.84
CA ALA A 215 -15.41 8.06 -5.45
C ALA A 215 -16.74 8.84 -5.49
N LEU A 216 -16.73 10.12 -5.09
CA LEU A 216 -17.89 11.00 -5.22
C LEU A 216 -18.27 11.22 -6.69
N ALA A 217 -17.29 11.52 -7.55
CA ALA A 217 -17.51 11.71 -8.98
C ALA A 217 -18.07 10.45 -9.65
N ALA A 218 -17.50 9.28 -9.35
CA ALA A 218 -17.99 8.01 -9.87
C ALA A 218 -19.42 7.73 -9.42
N HIS A 219 -19.70 7.92 -8.13
CA HIS A 219 -21.04 7.73 -7.57
C HIS A 219 -22.08 8.66 -8.21
N ASP A 220 -21.76 9.94 -8.38
CA ASP A 220 -22.64 10.92 -9.05
C ASP A 220 -22.99 10.51 -10.49
N GLN A 221 -22.04 9.92 -11.20
CA GLN A 221 -22.20 9.47 -12.59
C GLN A 221 -22.71 8.02 -12.73
N GLY A 222 -23.02 7.35 -11.62
CA GLY A 222 -23.48 5.95 -11.63
C GLY A 222 -22.41 4.93 -12.05
N ILE A 223 -21.13 5.31 -11.98
CA ILE A 223 -19.99 4.46 -12.31
C ILE A 223 -19.58 3.66 -11.07
N PRO A 224 -19.45 2.33 -11.17
CA PRO A 224 -19.10 1.50 -10.02
C PRO A 224 -17.66 1.74 -9.57
N PHE A 225 -17.46 1.79 -8.25
CA PHE A 225 -16.15 2.05 -7.64
C PHE A 225 -15.62 0.80 -6.95
N TYR A 226 -14.52 0.26 -7.45
CA TYR A 226 -13.92 -0.97 -6.94
C TYR A 226 -12.59 -0.71 -6.24
N VAL A 227 -12.40 -1.39 -5.12
CA VAL A 227 -11.16 -1.37 -4.36
C VAL A 227 -10.49 -2.72 -4.50
N CYS A 228 -9.27 -2.74 -5.03
CA CYS A 228 -8.48 -3.95 -5.26
C CYS A 228 -7.30 -3.98 -4.29
N CYS A 229 -7.43 -4.76 -3.22
CA CYS A 229 -6.43 -4.85 -2.16
C CYS A 229 -6.42 -6.20 -1.45
N GLU A 230 -5.24 -6.55 -0.95
CA GLU A 230 -4.99 -7.81 -0.26
C GLU A 230 -5.67 -7.87 1.12
N SER A 231 -6.04 -9.06 1.58
CA SER A 231 -6.77 -9.24 2.86
C SER A 231 -6.01 -8.69 4.07
N PHE A 232 -4.67 -8.73 4.04
CA PHE A 232 -3.83 -8.21 5.13
C PHE A 232 -3.83 -6.68 5.26
N LYS A 233 -4.49 -5.95 4.35
CA LYS A 233 -4.73 -4.50 4.47
C LYS A 233 -5.93 -4.15 5.34
N TRP A 234 -6.76 -5.15 5.67
CA TRP A 234 -7.92 -4.96 6.53
C TRP A 234 -7.49 -4.75 7.98
N ARG A 235 -8.15 -3.81 8.64
CA ARG A 235 -7.99 -3.47 10.05
C ARG A 235 -9.07 -4.17 10.87
N GLN A 236 -8.75 -4.45 12.12
CA GLN A 236 -9.66 -5.14 13.04
C GLN A 236 -10.69 -4.16 13.64
N THR A 237 -11.93 -4.64 13.79
CA THR A 237 -12.59 -4.74 15.10
C THR A 237 -12.17 -3.77 16.21
N GLY A 238 -12.49 -2.47 16.16
CA GLY A 238 -12.24 -1.57 17.30
C GLY A 238 -10.85 -0.94 17.33
N GLU A 239 -10.04 -1.09 16.28
CA GLU A 239 -8.83 -0.29 16.13
C GLU A 239 -9.16 1.22 16.05
N PRO A 240 -8.32 2.11 16.62
CA PRO A 240 -8.48 3.56 16.48
C PRO A 240 -8.55 3.99 15.03
N LEU A 241 -9.15 5.14 14.75
CA LEU A 241 -9.13 5.70 13.39
C LEU A 241 -7.69 5.83 12.87
N PRO A 242 -7.45 5.49 11.60
CA PRO A 242 -6.13 5.67 11.01
C PRO A 242 -5.78 7.16 11.02
N GLU A 243 -4.60 7.47 11.52
CA GLU A 243 -4.02 8.81 11.40
C GLU A 243 -3.69 9.04 9.92
N LEU A 244 -4.07 10.21 9.40
CA LEU A 244 -3.74 10.62 8.04
C LEU A 244 -2.40 11.34 8.07
N GLU A 245 -1.40 10.75 7.43
CA GLU A 245 -0.04 11.28 7.41
C GLU A 245 0.01 12.67 6.76
N GLU A 246 0.55 13.64 7.50
CA GLU A 246 0.87 14.98 7.01
C GLU A 246 2.37 15.06 6.73
N MET A 247 2.70 15.36 5.48
CA MET A 247 4.06 15.36 4.94
C MET A 247 4.59 16.78 4.80
N ALA A 248 5.84 16.91 4.34
CA ALA A 248 6.49 18.20 4.22
C ALA A 248 5.73 19.12 3.24
N ALA A 249 5.47 20.36 3.66
CA ALA A 249 4.62 21.29 2.92
C ALA A 249 5.23 21.75 1.58
N ASP A 250 6.55 21.69 1.46
CA ASP A 250 7.32 22.08 0.27
C ASP A 250 7.02 21.19 -0.95
N GLU A 251 6.62 19.94 -0.75
CA GLU A 251 6.20 19.04 -1.84
C GLU A 251 4.97 19.56 -2.61
N ILE A 252 4.13 20.40 -1.99
CA ILE A 252 3.00 21.07 -2.64
C ILE A 252 3.49 22.17 -3.60
N GLY A 253 4.70 22.71 -3.39
CA GLY A 253 5.20 23.83 -4.19
C GLY A 253 4.41 25.13 -4.01
N ALA A 254 3.74 25.29 -2.87
CA ALA A 254 3.05 26.52 -2.51
C ALA A 254 4.06 27.61 -2.08
N PRO A 255 3.82 28.89 -2.38
CA PRO A 255 4.73 29.98 -1.98
C PRO A 255 4.72 30.18 -0.46
N GLU A 256 5.85 30.45 0.17
CA GLU A 256 5.87 30.83 1.58
C GLU A 256 5.38 32.27 1.76
N ARG A 257 4.23 32.46 2.40
CA ARG A 257 3.61 33.78 2.63
C ARG A 257 3.12 33.93 4.06
N PRO A 258 3.34 35.08 4.73
CA PRO A 258 2.74 35.35 6.03
C PRO A 258 1.22 35.19 5.99
N GLY A 259 0.65 34.48 6.97
CA GLY A 259 -0.79 34.23 7.06
C GLY A 259 -1.31 33.03 6.26
N MET A 260 -0.47 32.36 5.46
CA MET A 260 -0.84 31.13 4.76
C MET A 260 -0.27 29.91 5.49
N THR A 261 -1.14 28.95 5.83
CA THR A 261 -0.73 27.63 6.36
C THR A 261 -0.88 26.60 5.25
N VAL A 262 0.24 26.05 4.79
CA VAL A 262 0.25 24.99 3.77
C VAL A 262 0.17 23.65 4.49
N ARG A 263 -0.80 22.81 4.09
CA ARG A 263 -0.98 21.46 4.60
C ARG A 263 -0.82 20.46 3.48
N ASN A 264 -0.14 19.35 3.76
CA ASN A 264 0.14 18.30 2.79
C ASN A 264 -0.26 16.94 3.37
N VAL A 265 -1.56 16.63 3.30
CA VAL A 265 -2.08 15.35 3.78
C VAL A 265 -2.05 14.34 2.64
N TYR A 266 -1.41 13.19 2.85
CA TYR A 266 -1.17 12.21 1.78
C TYR A 266 -2.30 11.24 1.52
N PHE A 267 -3.18 11.05 2.49
CA PHE A 267 -4.24 10.05 2.43
C PHE A 267 -5.58 10.69 2.75
N ASP A 268 -6.65 10.16 2.17
CA ASP A 268 -8.03 10.46 2.56
C ASP A 268 -8.76 9.20 3.02
N ILE A 269 -10.00 9.37 3.47
CA ILE A 269 -10.88 8.27 3.84
C ILE A 269 -12.08 8.26 2.90
N THR A 270 -12.16 7.21 2.08
CA THR A 270 -13.30 6.94 1.21
C THR A 270 -14.30 6.03 1.94
N PRO A 271 -15.53 6.50 2.23
CA PRO A 271 -16.51 5.75 3.01
C PRO A 271 -17.10 4.58 2.22
N ALA A 272 -17.42 3.49 2.93
CA ALA A 272 -17.94 2.24 2.34
C ALA A 272 -19.17 2.41 1.45
N ARG A 273 -20.05 3.38 1.75
CA ARG A 273 -21.25 3.67 0.95
C ARG A 273 -20.95 4.07 -0.51
N LEU A 274 -19.73 4.51 -0.80
CA LEU A 274 -19.30 4.89 -2.15
C LEU A 274 -18.56 3.75 -2.87
N ILE A 275 -18.32 2.62 -2.20
CA ILE A 275 -17.57 1.48 -2.73
C ILE A 275 -18.57 0.41 -3.16
N SER A 276 -18.51 0.02 -4.42
CA SER A 276 -19.39 -0.99 -5.01
C SER A 276 -18.89 -2.43 -4.78
N ALA A 277 -17.57 -2.62 -4.64
CA ALA A 277 -16.98 -3.90 -4.29
C ALA A 277 -15.55 -3.76 -3.74
N TRP A 278 -15.18 -4.69 -2.86
CA TRP A 278 -13.80 -4.96 -2.43
C TRP A 278 -13.34 -6.28 -3.04
N ILE A 279 -12.21 -6.26 -3.75
CA ILE A 279 -11.64 -7.41 -4.44
C ILE A 279 -10.31 -7.75 -3.79
N SER A 280 -10.15 -9.02 -3.40
CA SER A 280 -8.95 -9.54 -2.72
C SER A 280 -8.57 -10.92 -3.26
N GLU A 281 -7.47 -11.49 -2.77
CA GLU A 281 -7.09 -12.88 -3.02
C GLU A 281 -8.10 -13.90 -2.46
N LEU A 282 -9.01 -13.47 -1.58
CA LEU A 282 -10.09 -14.31 -1.03
C LEU A 282 -11.37 -14.26 -1.87
N GLY A 283 -11.41 -13.41 -2.90
CA GLY A 283 -12.57 -13.22 -3.78
C GLY A 283 -13.11 -11.80 -3.75
N VAL A 284 -14.34 -11.65 -4.26
CA VAL A 284 -15.05 -10.38 -4.38
C VAL A 284 -16.12 -10.26 -3.29
N ARG A 285 -16.13 -9.14 -2.56
CA ARG A 285 -17.15 -8.76 -1.58
C ARG A 285 -17.89 -7.51 -2.07
N ARG A 286 -19.22 -7.51 -1.98
CA ARG A 286 -20.09 -6.36 -2.26
C ARG A 286 -20.77 -5.91 -0.98
#